data_AF-A0A2T4LJT1-F1
#
_entry.id   AF-A0A2T4LJT1-F1
#
_cell.length_a   1.000
_cell.length_b   1.000
_cell.length_c   1.000
_cell.angle_alpha   90.00
_cell.angle_beta   90.00
_cell.angle_gamma   90.00
#
_symmetry.space_group_name_H-M   'P 1'
#
loop_
_entity.id
_entity.type
_entity.pdbx_description
1 polymer ?
#
loop_
_entity_poly.entity_id
_entity_poly.type
_entity_poly.pdbx_seq_one_letter_code
_entity_poly.pdbx_strand_id
1 'polypeptide(L)'
;DYIHPVAGYLTAWSNIFQWVVVGMSEVIAVGQYMNYWFPDLPQWIPGVIVVALLLCANLVSVKAFGEFEFWFAMIKVVTIILMIIAGFGIIFFGLGNGGEAIGLSNLWANGGFFPNGWLGFFFALSIVIGSY
;
A
#
# COMPACT_ATOMS: atom_id res chain seq x y z
N ASP A 1 26.81 -21.12 4.31
CA ASP A 1 27.13 -22.56 4.34
C ASP A 1 26.12 -23.48 3.67
N TYR A 2 24.82 -23.12 3.55
CA TYR A 2 23.80 -24.01 2.97
C TYR A 2 23.41 -23.76 1.50
N ILE A 3 23.82 -22.64 0.88
CA ILE A 3 23.51 -22.32 -0.52
C ILE A 3 24.77 -21.77 -1.20
N HIS A 4 24.99 -22.14 -2.47
CA HIS A 4 26.13 -21.72 -3.29
C HIS A 4 26.37 -20.19 -3.20
N PRO A 5 27.63 -19.70 -3.13
CA PRO A 5 27.94 -18.28 -2.94
C PRO A 5 27.25 -17.33 -3.92
N VAL A 6 27.01 -17.79 -5.15
CA VAL A 6 26.28 -17.06 -6.19
C VAL A 6 24.83 -16.76 -5.79
N ALA A 7 24.16 -17.68 -5.08
CA ALA A 7 22.80 -17.43 -4.61
C ALA A 7 22.77 -16.35 -3.53
N GLY A 8 23.76 -16.30 -2.64
CA GLY A 8 23.91 -15.22 -1.67
C GLY A 8 24.11 -13.86 -2.34
N TYR A 9 24.94 -13.82 -3.38
CA TYR A 9 25.16 -12.61 -4.19
C TYR A 9 23.89 -12.17 -4.92
N LEU A 10 23.17 -13.09 -5.56
CA LEU A 10 21.91 -12.80 -6.25
C LEU A 10 20.85 -12.30 -5.27
N THR A 11 20.71 -12.91 -4.09
CA THR A 11 19.76 -12.44 -3.07
C THR A 11 20.12 -11.04 -2.56
N ALA A 12 21.41 -10.73 -2.37
CA ALA A 12 21.84 -9.40 -1.97
C ALA A 12 21.47 -8.34 -3.03
N TRP A 13 21.71 -8.63 -4.30
CA TRP A 13 21.30 -7.74 -5.39
C TRP A 13 19.78 -7.61 -5.49
N SER A 14 19.04 -8.72 -5.44
CA SER A 14 17.57 -8.70 -5.44
C SER A 14 17.01 -7.88 -4.30
N ASN A 15 17.62 -7.94 -3.11
CA ASN A 15 17.23 -7.10 -1.98
C ASN A 15 17.45 -5.62 -2.28
N ILE A 16 18.63 -5.24 -2.78
CA ILE A 16 18.91 -3.84 -3.18
C ILE A 16 17.89 -3.35 -4.23
N PHE A 17 17.59 -4.17 -5.24
CA PHE A 17 16.58 -3.84 -6.24
C PHE A 17 15.19 -3.66 -5.62
N GLN A 18 14.79 -4.52 -4.68
CA GLN A 18 13.51 -4.39 -3.97
C GLN A 18 13.42 -3.05 -3.22
N TRP A 19 14.45 -2.67 -2.46
CA TRP A 19 14.48 -1.38 -1.76
C TRP A 19 14.38 -0.18 -2.71
N VAL A 20 15.05 -0.24 -3.86
CA VAL A 20 14.97 0.83 -4.88
C VAL A 20 13.56 0.93 -5.47
N VAL A 21 12.95 -0.20 -5.81
CA VAL A 21 11.58 -0.24 -6.38
C VAL A 21 10.55 0.29 -5.39
N VAL A 22 10.63 -0.12 -4.12
CA VAL A 22 9.74 0.36 -3.06
C VAL A 22 9.92 1.86 -2.83
N GLY A 23 11.15 2.36 -2.77
CA GLY A 23 11.39 3.79 -2.62
C GLY A 23 10.81 4.62 -3.77
N MET A 24 10.91 4.13 -5.01
CA MET A 24 10.30 4.81 -6.16
C MET A 24 8.77 4.78 -6.10
N SER A 25 8.16 3.66 -5.71
CA SER A 25 6.70 3.54 -5.63
C SER A 25 6.11 4.47 -4.58
N GLU A 26 6.77 4.63 -3.42
CA GLU A 26 6.35 5.56 -2.36
C GLU A 26 6.41 7.02 -2.81
N VAL A 27 7.49 7.43 -3.49
CA VAL A 27 7.63 8.80 -4.01
C VAL A 27 6.56 9.11 -5.07
N ILE A 28 6.24 8.15 -5.95
CA ILE A 28 5.16 8.29 -6.93
C ILE A 28 3.81 8.45 -6.22
N ALA A 29 3.53 7.61 -5.22
CA ALA A 29 2.29 7.65 -4.46
C ALA A 29 2.10 9.01 -3.77
N VAL A 30 3.14 9.54 -3.10
CA VAL A 30 3.07 10.88 -2.49
C VAL A 30 2.86 11.97 -3.54
N GLY A 31 3.53 11.87 -4.69
CA GLY A 31 3.32 12.78 -5.81
C GLY A 31 1.85 12.80 -6.29
N GLN A 32 1.23 11.63 -6.40
CA GLN A 32 -0.19 11.51 -6.78
C GLN A 32 -1.12 12.07 -5.69
N TYR A 33 -0.85 11.79 -4.42
CA TYR A 33 -1.64 12.36 -3.33
C TYR A 33 -1.55 13.88 -3.31
N MET A 34 -0.34 14.44 -3.45
CA MET A 34 -0.17 15.89 -3.48
C MET A 34 -0.81 16.54 -4.70
N ASN A 35 -0.83 15.87 -5.85
CA ASN A 35 -1.52 16.37 -7.04
C ASN A 35 -3.05 16.38 -6.86
N TYR A 36 -3.62 15.42 -6.11
CA TYR A 36 -5.05 15.41 -5.79
C TYR A 36 -5.48 16.64 -4.98
N TRP A 37 -4.66 17.10 -4.02
CA TRP A 37 -4.96 18.25 -3.18
C TRP A 37 -4.47 19.59 -3.76
N PHE A 38 -3.33 19.57 -4.44
CA PHE A 38 -2.67 20.72 -5.05
C PHE A 38 -2.33 20.41 -6.51
N PRO A 39 -3.32 20.48 -7.42
CA PRO A 39 -3.15 20.09 -8.82
C PRO A 39 -2.15 20.97 -9.59
N ASP A 40 -1.99 22.22 -9.18
CA ASP A 40 -1.04 23.17 -9.80
C ASP A 40 0.41 22.97 -9.35
N LEU A 41 0.65 22.11 -8.36
CA LEU A 41 1.99 21.89 -7.81
C LEU A 41 2.78 20.90 -8.70
N PRO A 42 3.99 21.28 -9.16
CA PRO A 42 4.86 20.36 -9.89
C PRO A 42 5.21 19.12 -9.05
N GLN A 43 5.02 17.92 -9.62
CA GLN A 43 5.18 16.64 -8.92
C GLN A 43 6.59 16.39 -8.36
N TRP A 44 7.62 17.04 -8.92
CA TRP A 44 8.99 16.93 -8.43
C TRP A 44 9.20 17.58 -7.06
N ILE A 45 8.41 18.60 -6.70
CA ILE A 45 8.55 19.32 -5.43
C ILE A 45 8.18 18.42 -4.23
N PRO A 46 6.99 17.79 -4.19
CA PRO A 46 6.68 16.79 -3.17
C PRO A 46 7.73 15.67 -3.07
N GLY A 47 8.23 15.18 -4.21
CA GLY A 47 9.22 14.11 -4.24
C GLY A 47 10.51 14.49 -3.52
N VAL A 48 11.05 15.68 -3.80
CA VAL A 48 12.26 16.19 -3.12
C VAL A 48 12.01 16.40 -1.63
N ILE A 49 10.84 16.93 -1.25
CA ILE A 49 10.48 17.16 0.15
C ILE A 49 10.46 15.84 0.94
N VAL A 50 9.83 14.80 0.40
CA VAL A 50 9.76 13.48 1.05
C VAL A 50 11.15 12.88 1.23
N VAL A 51 11.97 12.89 0.19
CA VAL A 51 13.34 12.37 0.27
C VAL A 51 14.17 13.13 1.31
N ALA A 52 14.05 14.46 1.37
CA ALA A 52 14.71 15.28 2.37
C ALA A 52 14.21 14.97 3.79
N LEU A 53 12.90 14.76 3.97
CA LEU A 53 12.31 14.41 5.26
C LEU A 53 12.80 13.04 5.73
N LEU A 54 12.85 12.04 4.85
CA LEU A 54 13.38 10.71 5.15
C LEU A 54 14.87 10.76 5.52
N LEU A 55 15.65 11.59 4.82
CA LEU A 55 17.06 11.81 5.17
C LEU A 55 17.20 12.41 6.57
N CYS A 56 16.42 13.44 6.89
CA CYS A 56 16.39 14.05 8.21
C CYS A 56 15.95 13.07 9.29
N ALA A 57 14.93 12.25 9.03
CA ALA A 57 14.47 11.23 9.94
C ALA A 57 15.55 10.16 10.22
N ASN A 58 16.30 9.76 9.18
CA ASN A 58 17.44 8.84 9.34
C ASN A 58 18.56 9.42 10.22
N LEU A 59 18.70 10.75 10.30
CA LEU A 59 19.68 11.41 11.15
C LEU A 59 19.20 11.58 12.61
N VAL A 60 17.88 11.62 12.84
CA VAL A 60 17.29 11.81 14.17
C VAL A 60 17.09 10.46 14.87
N SER A 61 18.11 10.07 15.62
CA SER A 61 18.16 9.18 16.80
C SER A 61 17.01 8.16 17.05
N VAL A 62 17.44 6.90 17.15
CA VAL A 62 16.76 5.64 17.54
C VAL A 62 15.66 5.73 18.62
N LYS A 63 15.71 6.73 19.51
CA LYS A 63 14.75 6.87 20.61
C LYS A 63 13.37 7.41 20.16
N ALA A 64 13.34 8.31 19.18
CA ALA A 64 12.08 8.84 18.66
C ALA A 64 11.35 7.81 17.75
N PHE A 65 12.12 6.93 17.12
CA PHE A 65 11.61 5.92 16.19
C PHE A 65 10.56 5.00 16.83
N GLY A 66 10.80 4.53 18.07
CA GLY A 66 9.86 3.63 18.75
C GLY A 66 8.51 4.27 19.10
N GLU A 67 8.48 5.55 19.47
CA GLU A 67 7.22 6.26 19.71
C GLU A 67 6.48 6.54 18.40
N PHE A 68 7.19 6.97 17.35
CA PHE A 68 6.58 7.18 16.03
C PHE A 68 5.99 5.89 15.45
N GLU A 69 6.71 4.77 15.56
CA GLU A 69 6.23 3.48 15.09
C GLU A 69 4.93 3.06 15.80
N PHE A 70 4.82 3.32 17.11
CA PHE A 70 3.58 3.07 17.85
C PHE A 70 2.41 3.91 17.32
N TRP A 71 2.60 5.21 17.12
CA TRP A 71 1.56 6.08 16.57
C TRP A 71 1.17 5.72 15.13
N PHE A 72 2.15 5.40 14.26
CA PHE A 72 1.89 4.96 12.90
C PHE A 72 1.18 3.60 12.85
N ALA A 73 1.52 2.67 13.73
CA ALA A 73 0.82 1.40 13.86
C ALA A 73 -0.63 1.59 14.33
N MET A 74 -0.88 2.52 15.26
CA MET A 74 -2.24 2.86 15.71
C MET A 74 -3.11 3.36 14.54
N ILE A 75 -2.58 4.24 13.70
CA ILE A 75 -3.28 4.72 12.49
C ILE A 75 -3.69 3.53 11.62
N LYS A 76 -2.77 2.60 11.34
CA LYS A 76 -3.07 1.40 10.53
C LYS A 76 -4.23 0.60 11.13
N VAL A 77 -4.20 0.36 12.44
CA VAL A 77 -5.26 -0.40 13.13
C VAL A 77 -6.61 0.31 13.03
N VAL A 78 -6.64 1.62 13.27
CA VAL A 78 -7.88 2.42 13.17
C VAL A 78 -8.41 2.40 11.73
N THR A 79 -7.55 2.53 10.73
CA THR A 79 -7.95 2.45 9.31
C THR A 79 -8.57 1.09 8.97
N ILE A 80 -8.00 -0.02 9.44
CA ILE A 80 -8.56 -1.37 9.20
C ILE A 80 -9.95 -1.48 9.83
N ILE A 81 -10.11 -1.02 11.08
CA ILE A 81 -11.41 -1.05 11.78
C ILE A 81 -12.45 -0.23 11.01
N LEU A 82 -12.09 0.99 10.57
CA LEU A 82 -12.98 1.84 9.78
C LEU A 82 -13.36 1.20 8.45
N MET A 83 -12.43 0.57 7.74
CA MET A 83 -12.71 -0.14 6.49
C MET A 83 -13.65 -1.33 6.70
N ILE A 84 -13.49 -2.09 7.79
CA ILE A 84 -14.39 -3.21 8.13
C ILE A 84 -15.80 -2.69 8.41
N ILE A 85 -15.92 -1.64 9.23
CA ILE A 85 -17.23 -1.03 9.56
C ILE A 85 -17.89 -0.48 8.29
N ALA A 86 -17.14 0.23 7.44
CA ALA A 86 -17.64 0.75 6.17
C ALA A 86 -18.11 -0.39 5.24
N GLY A 87 -17.34 -1.48 5.14
CA GLY A 87 -17.70 -2.66 4.36
C GLY A 87 -19.02 -3.29 4.85
N PHE A 88 -19.17 -3.48 6.16
CA PHE A 88 -20.45 -3.93 6.73
C PHE A 88 -21.59 -2.92 6.49
N GLY A 89 -21.30 -1.63 6.57
CA GLY A 89 -22.25 -0.56 6.26
C GLY A 89 -22.77 -0.62 4.82
N ILE A 90 -21.88 -0.90 3.87
CA ILE A 90 -22.23 -1.09 2.46
C ILE A 90 -23.09 -2.36 2.27
N ILE A 91 -22.73 -3.47 2.90
CA ILE A 91 -23.43 -4.76 2.75
C ILE A 91 -24.83 -4.72 3.37
N PHE A 92 -24.95 -4.21 4.60
CA PHE A 92 -26.20 -4.26 5.37
C PHE A 92 -27.11 -3.05 5.14
N PHE A 93 -26.54 -1.85 4.99
CA PHE A 93 -27.31 -0.61 4.89
C PHE A 93 -27.25 0.03 3.50
N GLY A 94 -26.47 -0.50 2.55
CA GLY A 94 -26.37 0.06 1.21
C GLY A 94 -25.78 1.48 1.19
N LEU A 95 -24.90 1.80 2.15
CA LEU A 95 -24.18 3.09 2.21
C LEU A 95 -23.43 3.31 0.88
N GLY A 96 -23.82 4.33 0.12
CA GLY A 96 -23.26 4.63 -1.22
C GLY A 96 -24.01 4.01 -2.40
N ASN A 97 -25.03 3.16 -2.17
CA ASN A 97 -25.89 2.55 -3.20
C ASN A 97 -27.38 2.93 -3.01
N GLY A 98 -27.65 4.21 -2.75
CA GLY A 98 -29.03 4.73 -2.64
C GLY A 98 -29.87 4.14 -1.50
N GLY A 99 -29.27 3.41 -0.55
CA GLY A 99 -30.00 2.72 0.53
C GLY A 99 -30.45 1.30 0.18
N GLU A 100 -30.09 0.77 -0.99
CA GLU A 100 -30.29 -0.65 -1.30
C GLU A 100 -29.11 -1.48 -0.82
N ALA A 101 -29.37 -2.35 0.16
CA ALA A 101 -28.40 -3.28 0.70
C ALA A 101 -27.85 -4.17 -0.43
N ILE A 102 -26.56 -4.04 -0.70
CA ILE A 102 -25.88 -4.74 -1.78
C ILE A 102 -25.92 -6.27 -1.56
N GLY A 103 -26.01 -6.69 -0.30
CA GLY A 103 -26.11 -8.09 0.11
C GLY A 103 -24.84 -8.90 -0.18
N LEU A 104 -24.79 -10.13 0.36
CA LEU A 104 -23.68 -11.05 0.09
C LEU A 104 -23.72 -11.61 -1.34
N SER A 105 -24.85 -11.50 -2.04
CA SER A 105 -25.03 -11.96 -3.41
C SER A 105 -24.09 -11.27 -4.41
N ASN A 106 -23.67 -10.03 -4.13
CA ASN A 106 -22.77 -9.27 -4.99
C ASN A 106 -21.36 -9.89 -5.08
N LEU A 107 -20.95 -10.69 -4.10
CA LEU A 107 -19.69 -11.43 -4.11
C LEU A 107 -19.56 -12.40 -5.29
N TRP A 108 -20.68 -12.82 -5.89
CA TRP A 108 -20.70 -13.74 -7.03
C TRP A 108 -21.63 -13.31 -8.17
N ALA A 109 -22.52 -12.33 -7.96
CA ALA A 109 -23.48 -11.90 -8.98
C ALA A 109 -22.85 -11.11 -10.13
N ASN A 110 -21.75 -10.38 -9.89
CA ASN A 110 -21.08 -9.53 -10.88
C ASN A 110 -19.90 -10.24 -11.58
N GLY A 111 -20.16 -11.42 -12.17
CA GLY A 111 -19.15 -12.19 -12.91
C GLY A 111 -18.51 -13.35 -12.13
N GLY A 112 -19.12 -13.82 -11.04
CA GLY A 112 -18.62 -14.92 -10.22
C GLY A 112 -17.44 -14.52 -9.31
N PHE A 113 -16.79 -15.50 -8.70
CA PHE A 113 -15.62 -15.28 -7.83
C PHE A 113 -14.36 -14.85 -8.60
N PHE A 114 -14.31 -15.14 -9.91
CA PHE A 114 -13.23 -14.78 -10.82
C PHE A 114 -13.73 -13.93 -12.01
N PRO A 115 -14.21 -12.69 -11.77
CA PRO A 115 -14.80 -11.86 -12.83
C PRO A 115 -13.78 -11.49 -13.92
N ASN A 116 -12.49 -11.44 -13.58
CA ASN A 116 -11.38 -11.18 -14.50
C ASN A 116 -10.66 -12.47 -14.98
N GLY A 117 -11.26 -13.64 -14.73
CA GLY A 117 -10.70 -14.96 -15.09
C GLY A 117 -9.36 -15.29 -14.41
N TRP A 118 -8.69 -16.32 -14.93
CA TRP A 118 -7.40 -16.79 -14.42
C TRP A 118 -6.27 -15.76 -14.54
N LEU A 119 -6.29 -14.93 -15.59
CA LEU A 119 -5.30 -13.87 -15.77
C LEU A 119 -5.39 -12.82 -14.66
N GLY A 120 -6.60 -12.37 -14.30
CA GLY A 120 -6.79 -11.45 -13.17
C GLY A 120 -6.31 -12.03 -11.84
N PHE A 121 -6.48 -13.34 -11.64
CA PHE A 121 -5.96 -14.03 -10.46
C PHE A 121 -4.42 -14.00 -10.38
N PHE A 122 -3.72 -14.29 -11.48
CA PHE A 122 -2.25 -14.21 -11.50
C PHE A 122 -1.72 -12.79 -11.28
N PHE A 123 -2.39 -11.77 -11.83
CA PHE A 123 -2.02 -10.37 -11.57
C PHE A 123 -2.22 -9.99 -10.09
N ALA A 124 -3.31 -10.42 -9.47
CA ALA A 124 -3.54 -10.21 -8.04
C ALA A 124 -2.44 -10.86 -7.19
N LEU A 125 -2.00 -12.08 -7.54
CA LEU A 125 -0.87 -12.74 -6.87
C LEU A 125 0.43 -11.93 -7.01
N SER A 126 0.71 -11.37 -8.18
CA SER A 126 1.91 -10.53 -8.37
C SER A 126 1.90 -9.29 -7.48
N ILE A 127 0.74 -8.63 -7.34
CA ILE A 127 0.59 -7.47 -6.45
C ILE A 127 0.79 -7.89 -4.99
N VAL A 128 0.21 -9.02 -4.57
CA VAL A 128 0.36 -9.54 -3.20
C VAL A 128 1.83 -9.83 -2.91
N ILE A 129 2.53 -10.51 -3.80
CA ILE A 129 3.96 -10.82 -3.64
C ILE A 129 4.79 -9.53 -3.57
N GLY A 130 4.46 -8.51 -4.37
CA GLY A 130 5.14 -7.22 -4.33
C GLY A 130 4.80 -6.35 -3.10
N SER A 131 3.75 -6.69 -2.35
CA SER A 131 3.33 -5.99 -1.13
C SER A 131 3.92 -6.56 0.16
N TYR A 132 4.59 -7.72 0.09
CA TYR A 132 5.33 -8.36 1.19
C TYR A 132 6.82 -8.02 1.12
#